data_AF-A0A9W5E6L5-F1
#
_entry.id   AF-A0A9W5E6L5-F1
#
_cell.length_a   1.000
_cell.length_b   1.000
_cell.length_c   1.000
_cell.angle_alpha   90.00
_cell.angle_beta   90.00
_cell.angle_gamma   90.00
#
_symmetry.space_group_name_H-M   'P 1'
#
loop_
_entity.id
_entity.type
_entity.pdbx_description
1 polymer ?
#
loop_
_entity_poly.entity_id
_entity_poly.type
_entity_poly.pdbx_seq_one_letter_code
_entity_poly.pdbx_strand_id
1 'polypeptide(L)' 'MDFFKEDFVKNPNSSAEIKRVVAEGDTVALHVHSRNNSQDKGVAIVDIFRIKDGKIVEHWDVIQDIPNEAANDNTMF' A
#
# COMPACT_ATOMS: atom_id res chain seq x y z
N MET A 1 -2.33 -17.15 -8.94
CA MET A 1 -3.41 -16.21 -8.55
C MET A 1 -4.01 -16.57 -7.18
N ASP A 2 -3.46 -17.55 -6.47
CA ASP A 2 -4.10 -18.09 -5.27
C ASP A 2 -3.75 -17.34 -3.99
N PHE A 3 -2.66 -16.57 -3.99
CA PHE A 3 -2.23 -15.75 -2.86
C PHE A 3 -3.35 -14.85 -2.33
N PHE A 4 -3.97 -14.01 -3.17
CA PHE A 4 -5.01 -13.07 -2.73
C PHE A 4 -6.25 -13.77 -2.21
N LYS A 5 -6.63 -14.93 -2.77
CA LYS A 5 -7.78 -15.69 -2.28
C LYS A 5 -7.54 -16.20 -0.87
N GLU A 6 -6.37 -16.80 -0.64
CA GLU A 6 -6.01 -17.28 0.69
C GLU A 6 -5.85 -16.14 1.69
N ASP A 7 -5.22 -15.05 1.27
CA ASP A 7 -4.97 -13.90 2.11
C ASP A 7 -6.27 -13.22 2.56
N PHE A 8 -7.22 -13.00 1.64
CA PHE A 8 -8.52 -12.41 2.00
C PHE A 8 -9.36 -13.33 2.90
N VAL A 9 -9.21 -14.65 2.79
CA VAL A 9 -9.86 -15.59 3.73
C VAL A 9 -9.21 -15.52 5.11
N LYS A 10 -7.88 -15.42 5.19
CA LYS A 10 -7.12 -15.32 6.45
C LYS A 10 -7.31 -13.97 7.14
N ASN A 11 -7.36 -12.89 6.36
CA ASN A 11 -7.44 -11.50 6.81
C ASN A 11 -8.72 -10.80 6.27
N PRO A 12 -9.92 -11.25 6.66
CA PRO A 12 -11.18 -10.76 6.08
C PRO A 12 -11.51 -9.30 6.42
N ASN A 13 -10.84 -8.76 7.45
CA ASN A 13 -10.97 -7.37 7.88
C ASN A 13 -9.76 -6.52 7.47
N SER A 14 -8.96 -7.00 6.52
CA SER A 14 -7.85 -6.21 5.98
C SER A 14 -8.35 -4.95 5.27
N SER A 15 -7.51 -3.91 5.25
CA SER A 15 -7.81 -2.64 4.62
C SER A 15 -6.56 -2.08 3.95
N ALA A 16 -6.72 -1.52 2.75
CA ALA A 16 -5.70 -0.73 2.07
C ALA A 16 -6.27 0.67 1.81
N GLU A 17 -5.84 1.66 2.58
CA GLU A 17 -6.31 3.04 2.48
C GLU A 17 -5.31 3.90 1.70
N ILE A 18 -5.73 4.40 0.53
CA ILE A 18 -4.90 5.30 -0.28
C ILE A 18 -4.90 6.69 0.38
N LYS A 19 -3.75 7.13 0.85
CA LYS A 19 -3.56 8.45 1.48
C LYS A 19 -3.26 9.53 0.45
N ARG A 20 -2.48 9.19 -0.58
CA ARG A 20 -2.10 10.11 -1.67
C ARG A 20 -1.97 9.37 -2.99
N VAL A 21 -2.24 10.09 -4.07
CA VAL A 21 -2.00 9.66 -5.44
C VAL A 21 -1.17 10.72 -6.13
N VAL A 22 -0.10 10.32 -6.81
CA VAL A 22 0.69 11.18 -7.68
C VAL A 22 0.75 10.50 -9.05
N ALA A 23 0.40 11.22 -10.11
CA ALA A 23 0.45 10.70 -11.47
C ALA A 23 1.24 11.66 -12.35
N GLU A 24 2.24 11.12 -13.05
CA GLU A 24 3.10 11.88 -13.95
C GLU A 24 3.47 11.01 -15.17
N GLY A 25 3.20 11.52 -16.37
CA GLY A 25 3.44 10.77 -17.61
C GLY A 25 2.68 9.45 -17.65
N ASP A 26 3.41 8.35 -17.82
CA ASP A 26 2.89 6.99 -17.82
C ASP A 26 3.01 6.30 -16.45
N THR A 27 3.35 7.03 -15.40
CA THR A 27 3.61 6.48 -14.07
C THR A 27 2.62 7.01 -13.03
N VAL A 28 2.18 6.12 -12.12
CA VAL A 28 1.32 6.45 -10.98
C VAL A 28 1.96 5.92 -9.70
N ALA A 29 2.12 6.78 -8.69
CA ALA A 29 2.52 6.41 -7.35
C ALA A 29 1.36 6.54 -6.37
N LEU A 30 1.16 5.53 -5.53
CA LEU A 30 0.20 5.52 -4.42
C LEU A 30 0.96 5.47 -3.11
N HIS A 31 0.56 6.32 -2.15
CA HIS A 31 0.96 6.17 -0.76
C HIS A 31 -0.18 5.52 0.02
N VAL A 32 0.03 4.32 0.54
CA VAL A 32 -1.02 3.44 1.05
C VAL A 32 -0.75 3.06 2.50
N HIS A 33 -1.78 3.13 3.35
CA HIS A 33 -1.78 2.51 4.67
C HIS A 33 -2.49 1.15 4.59
N SER A 34 -1.72 0.06 4.65
CA SER A 34 -2.24 -1.31 4.59
C SER A 34 -2.23 -1.95 5.97
N ARG A 35 -3.32 -2.61 6.36
CA ARG A 35 -3.50 -3.29 7.65
C ARG A 35 -4.21 -4.62 7.46
N ASN A 36 -3.83 -5.64 8.22
CA ASN A 36 -4.53 -6.93 8.19
C ASN A 36 -5.86 -6.93 8.95
N ASN A 37 -6.02 -6.02 9.93
CA ASN A 37 -7.24 -5.78 10.69
C ASN A 37 -7.15 -4.42 11.43
N SER A 38 -8.19 -4.05 12.19
CA SER A 38 -8.25 -2.76 12.88
C SER A 38 -7.25 -2.57 14.02
N GLN A 39 -6.71 -3.65 14.60
CA GLN A 39 -5.72 -3.60 15.69
C GLN A 39 -4.28 -3.64 15.18
N ASP A 40 -4.08 -4.03 13.92
CA ASP A 40 -2.79 -4.01 13.27
C ASP A 40 -2.37 -2.57 12.95
N LYS A 41 -1.17 -2.15 13.39
CA LYS A 41 -0.59 -0.86 12.99
C LYS A 41 -0.34 -0.80 11.49
N GLY A 42 -0.06 -1.95 10.89
CA GLY A 42 0.11 -2.12 9.46
C GLY A 42 1.44 -1.61 8.92
N VAL A 43 1.44 -1.38 7.62
CA VAL A 43 2.58 -0.92 6.83
C VAL A 43 2.22 0.34 6.03
N ALA A 44 3.21 1.21 5.85
CA ALA A 44 3.20 2.25 4.84
C ALA A 44 3.81 1.67 3.55
N ILE A 45 3.07 1.78 2.45
CA ILE A 45 3.51 1.30 1.13
C ILE A 45 3.57 2.49 0.19
N VAL A 46 4.66 2.58 -0.59
CA VAL A 46 4.67 3.36 -1.83
C VAL A 46 4.63 2.37 -2.98
N ASP A 47 3.46 2.24 -3.61
CA ASP A 47 3.30 1.48 -4.85
C ASP A 47 3.57 2.40 -6.04
N ILE A 48 4.36 1.93 -7.01
CA ILE A 48 4.63 2.64 -8.25
C ILE A 48 4.23 1.73 -9.40
N PHE A 49 3.39 2.24 -10.30
CA PHE A 49 2.89 1.53 -11.47
C PHE A 49 3.28 2.26 -12.75
N ARG A 50 3.76 1.51 -13.75
CA ARG A 50 3.78 2.00 -15.14
C ARG A 50 2.51 1.57 -15.86
N ILE A 51 1.87 2.52 -16.54
CA ILE A 51 0.60 2.35 -17.25
C ILE A 51 0.83 2.43 -18.75
N LYS A 52 0.34 1.45 -19.50
CA LYS A 52 0.31 1.46 -20.97
C LYS A 52 -1.04 0.98 -21.46
N ASP A 53 -1.64 1.71 -22.40
CA ASP A 53 -2.96 1.39 -22.98
C ASP A 53 -4.05 1.16 -21.91
N GLY A 54 -4.02 1.97 -20.84
CA GLY A 54 -4.95 1.90 -19.71
C GLY A 54 -4.73 0.70 -18.77
N LYS A 55 -3.60 -0.01 -18.88
CA LYS A 55 -3.28 -1.19 -18.06
C LYS A 55 -1.97 -1.00 -17.31
N ILE A 56 -1.89 -1.57 -16.11
CA ILE A 56 -0.63 -1.72 -15.38
C ILE A 56 0.24 -2.73 -16.13
N VAL A 57 1.43 -2.31 -16.54
CA VAL A 57 2.42 -3.16 -17.23
C VAL A 57 3.69 -3.40 -16.43
N GLU A 58 3.89 -2.62 -15.36
CA GLU A 58 5.02 -2.75 -14.44
C GLU A 58 4.61 -2.26 -13.05
N HIS A 59 5.15 -2.88 -12.01
CA HIS A 59 4.87 -2.55 -10.61
C HIS A 59 6.14 -2.69 -9.78
N TRP A 60 6.36 -1.72 -8.90
CA TRP A 60 7.37 -1.74 -7.86
C TRP A 60 6.74 -1.26 -6.56
N ASP A 61 7.27 -1.71 -5.44
CA ASP A 61 6.90 -1.19 -4.14
C ASP A 61 8.11 -0.97 -3.23
N VAL A 62 7.88 -0.12 -2.23
CA VAL A 62 8.66 -0.09 -1.00
C VAL A 62 7.67 -0.20 0.14
N ILE A 63 7.91 -1.16 1.04
CA ILE A 63 7.05 -1.46 2.18
C ILE A 63 7.85 -1.20 3.45
N GLN A 64 7.24 -0.44 4.37
CA GLN A 64 7.82 -0.15 5.69
C GLN A 64 6.77 -0.38 6.79
N ASP A 65 7.14 -1.14 7.82
CA ASP A 65 6.32 -1.27 9.02
C ASP A 65 6.11 0.09 9.71
N ILE A 66 4.89 0.35 10.16
CA ILE A 66 4.63 1.52 11.01
C ILE A 66 5.35 1.30 12.35
N PRO A 67 6.32 2.17 12.72
CA PRO A 67 7.17 1.92 13.87
C PRO A 67 6.36 1.97 15.18
N ASN A 68 6.81 1.23 16.18
CA ASN A 68 6.20 1.31 17.51
C ASN A 68 6.45 2.66 18.19
N GLU A 69 7.63 3.22 17.95
CA GLU A 69 8.07 4.52 18.44
C GLU A 69 8.68 5.29 17.27
N ALA A 70 8.17 6.49 17.00
CA ALA A 70 8.69 7.37 15.96
C ALA A 70 9.67 8.38 16.57
N ALA A 71 10.77 8.65 15.86
CA ALA A 71 11.71 9.71 16.24
C ALA A 71 11.19 11.11 15.90
N ASN A 72 10.03 11.22 15.25
CA ASN A 72 9.37 12.46 14.91
C ASN A 72 7.91 12.44 15.41
N ASP A 73 7.32 13.62 15.60
CA ASP A 73 5.96 13.79 16.12
C ASP A 73 4.87 13.68 15.05
N ASN A 74 5.24 13.60 13.77
CA ASN A 74 4.29 13.47 12.67
C ASN A 74 3.90 12.01 12.47
N THR A 75 2.72 11.80 11.86
CA THR A 75 2.37 10.45 11.40
C THR A 75 3.15 10.11 10.13
N MET A 76 3.24 8.81 9.80
CA MET A 76 3.82 8.37 8.52
C MET A 76 3.01 8.86 7.31
N PHE A 77 1.79 9.35 7.51
CA PHE A 77 0.84 9.78 6.48
C PHE A 77 0.44 11.24 6.64
#